data_AF-A0A7X2NY48-F1
#
_entry.id   AF-A0A7X2NY48-F1
#
_cell.length_a   1.000
_cell.length_b   1.000
_cell.length_c   1.000
_cell.angle_alpha   90.00
_cell.angle_beta   90.00
_cell.angle_gamma   90.00
#
_symmetry.space_group_name_H-M   'P 1'
#
loop_
_entity.id
_entity.type
_entity.pdbx_description
1 polymer ?
#
loop_
_entity_poly.entity_id
_entity_poly.type
_entity_poly.pdbx_seq_one_letter_code
_entity_poly.pdbx_strand_id
1 'polypeptide(L)'
;MAILERIRAHGGEVIRDKWTITLRKGRLTPAALAWVKDHRDDLMREVWPEFDDFEERAAIREFEGGMSRADAEAAAYAEVMDA
;
A
#
# COMPACT_ATOMS: atom_id res chain seq x y z
N MET A 1 8.22 15.23 7.86
CA MET A 1 7.58 14.44 8.94
C MET A 1 6.75 13.38 8.25
N ALA A 2 7.10 12.12 8.47
CA ALA A 2 6.60 10.99 7.71
C ALA A 2 5.13 10.67 8.09
N ILE A 3 4.35 10.11 7.17
CA ILE A 3 2.93 9.78 7.38
C ILE A 3 2.80 8.75 8.50
N LEU A 4 3.70 7.76 8.56
CA LEU A 4 3.72 6.76 9.63
C LEU A 4 4.00 7.38 11.00
N GLU A 5 4.87 8.37 11.08
CA GLU A 5 5.14 9.09 12.34
C GLU A 5 3.88 9.79 12.83
N ARG A 6 3.14 10.45 11.94
CA ARG A 6 1.87 11.11 12.28
C ARG A 6 0.83 10.09 12.76
N ILE A 7 0.70 8.95 12.08
CA ILE A 7 -0.22 7.88 12.48
C ILE A 7 0.14 7.34 13.88
N ARG A 8 1.43 7.02 14.11
CA ARG A 8 1.92 6.50 15.39
C ARG A 8 1.79 7.50 16.53
N ALA A 9 2.01 8.80 16.28
CA ALA A 9 1.85 9.85 17.28
C ALA A 9 0.41 9.89 17.85
N HIS A 10 -0.59 9.53 17.03
CA HIS A 10 -1.99 9.42 17.45
C HIS A 10 -2.38 7.99 17.90
N GLY A 11 -1.40 7.11 18.12
CA GLY A 11 -1.61 5.73 18.56
C GLY A 11 -2.22 4.83 17.50
N GLY A 12 -2.20 5.24 16.23
CA GLY A 12 -2.55 4.38 15.11
C GLY A 12 -1.38 3.47 14.73
N GLU A 13 -1.69 2.35 14.09
CA GLU A 13 -0.71 1.36 13.65
C GLU A 13 -1.05 0.94 12.22
N VAL A 14 -0.04 0.86 11.35
CA VAL A 14 -0.18 0.36 9.98
C VAL A 14 0.49 -1.00 9.90
N ILE A 15 -0.27 -1.98 9.44
CA ILE A 15 0.18 -3.35 9.23
C ILE A 15 0.11 -3.61 7.74
N ARG A 16 1.23 -4.00 7.15
CA ARG A 16 1.28 -4.46 5.76
C ARG A 16 1.15 -5.98 5.71
N ASP A 17 0.30 -6.45 4.83
CA ASP A 17 0.21 -7.85 4.43
C ASP A 17 0.25 -7.92 2.89
N LYS A 18 1.39 -8.37 2.36
CA LYS A 18 1.71 -8.34 0.92
C LYS A 18 1.52 -6.95 0.31
N TRP A 19 0.67 -6.81 -0.70
CA TRP A 19 0.31 -5.53 -1.34
C TRP A 19 -0.87 -4.81 -0.68
N THR A 20 -1.37 -5.34 0.43
CA THR A 20 -2.47 -4.75 1.19
C THR A 20 -1.97 -4.10 2.48
N ILE A 21 -2.64 -3.03 2.91
CA ILE A 21 -2.39 -2.38 4.20
C ILE A 21 -3.66 -2.35 5.03
N THR A 22 -3.48 -2.61 6.32
CA THR A 22 -4.51 -2.50 7.35
C THR A 22 -4.12 -1.41 8.33
N LEU A 23 -4.97 -0.40 8.48
CA LEU A 23 -4.82 0.66 9.47
C LEU A 23 -5.63 0.34 10.72
N ARG A 24 -4.93 0.16 11.85
CA ARG A 24 -5.55 0.17 13.18
C ARG A 24 -5.68 1.60 13.65
N LYS A 25 -6.93 2.06 13.79
CA LYS A 25 -7.25 3.48 14.04
C LYS A 25 -6.67 4.06 15.34
N GLY A 26 -6.53 3.27 16.41
CA GLY A 26 -6.12 3.80 17.72
C GLY A 26 -6.98 4.99 18.17
N ARG A 27 -6.35 6.15 18.39
CA ARG A 27 -7.01 7.43 18.74
C ARG A 27 -7.14 8.39 17.54
N LEU A 28 -6.99 7.91 16.31
CA LEU A 28 -7.21 8.72 15.11
C LEU A 28 -8.66 9.19 15.04
N THR A 29 -8.84 10.49 14.81
CA THR A 29 -10.17 11.09 14.61
C THR A 29 -10.71 10.75 13.21
N PRO A 30 -12.02 10.90 12.96
CA PRO A 30 -12.58 10.72 11.62
C PRO A 30 -11.92 11.61 10.56
N ALA A 31 -11.55 12.85 10.91
CA ALA A 31 -10.82 13.75 10.03
C ALA A 31 -9.41 13.23 9.70
N ALA A 32 -8.71 12.65 10.70
CA ALA A 32 -7.41 12.05 10.47
C ALA A 32 -7.51 10.80 9.57
N LEU A 33 -8.55 9.98 9.75
CA LEU A 33 -8.80 8.82 8.88
C LEU A 33 -9.12 9.24 7.43
N ALA A 34 -9.91 10.30 7.25
CA ALA A 34 -10.17 10.87 5.93
C ALA A 34 -8.87 11.36 5.28
N TRP A 35 -8.04 12.10 6.03
CA TRP A 35 -6.75 12.55 5.53
C TRP A 35 -5.82 11.39 5.15
N VAL A 36 -5.75 10.32 5.95
CA VAL A 36 -4.95 9.12 5.62
C VAL A 36 -5.49 8.43 4.36
N LYS A 37 -6.80 8.40 4.15
CA LYS A 37 -7.40 7.86 2.93
C LYS A 37 -7.01 8.66 1.69
N ASP A 38 -6.98 9.98 1.79
CA ASP A 38 -6.58 10.86 0.68
C ASP A 38 -5.07 10.78 0.37
N HIS A 39 -4.27 10.31 1.33
CA HIS A 39 -2.81 10.13 1.19
C HIS A 39 -2.41 8.65 1.21
N ARG A 40 -3.31 7.77 0.73
CA ARG A 40 -3.08 6.33 0.75
C ARG A 40 -1.82 5.94 -0.02
N ASP A 41 -1.60 6.52 -1.19
CA ASP A 41 -0.50 6.10 -2.06
C ASP A 41 0.84 6.56 -1.50
N ASP A 42 0.89 7.76 -0.90
CA ASP A 42 2.05 8.22 -0.15
C ASP A 42 2.34 7.34 1.06
N LEU A 43 1.31 6.89 1.78
CA LEU A 43 1.45 5.91 2.85
C LEU A 43 1.97 4.57 2.33
N MET A 44 1.47 4.10 1.18
CA MET A 44 1.93 2.85 0.57
C MET A 44 3.41 2.94 0.20
N ARG A 45 3.86 4.03 -0.45
CA ARG A 45 5.28 4.25 -0.78
C ARG A 45 6.17 4.30 0.45
N GLU A 46 5.68 4.90 1.53
CA GLU A 46 6.43 4.96 2.80
C GLU A 46 6.53 3.59 3.50
N VAL A 47 5.48 2.77 3.40
CA VAL A 47 5.41 1.43 4.01
C VAL A 47 6.07 0.36 3.15
N TRP A 48 6.05 0.55 1.83
CA TRP A 48 6.54 -0.37 0.83
C TRP A 48 7.20 0.41 -0.32
N PRO A 49 8.53 0.56 -0.30
CA PRO A 49 9.25 1.32 -1.33
C PRO A 49 9.03 0.82 -2.76
N GLU A 50 8.87 -0.49 -2.94
CA GLU A 50 8.66 -1.13 -4.25
C GLU A 50 7.19 -1.08 -4.70
N PHE A 51 6.34 -0.30 -4.04
CA PHE A 51 4.91 -0.22 -4.36
C PHE A 51 4.63 0.30 -5.78
N ASP A 52 5.35 1.35 -6.21
CA ASP A 52 5.14 1.92 -7.54
C ASP A 52 5.54 0.89 -8.64
N ASP A 53 6.65 0.16 -8.44
CA ASP A 53 7.08 -0.92 -9.34
C ASP A 53 6.04 -2.06 -9.34
N PHE A 54 5.51 -2.44 -8.18
CA PHE A 54 4.44 -3.43 -8.09
C PHE A 54 3.21 -3.03 -8.90
N GLU A 55 2.73 -1.78 -8.78
CA GLU A 55 1.54 -1.32 -9.49
C GLU A 55 1.76 -1.32 -11.00
N GLU A 56 2.93 -0.89 -11.47
CA GLU A 56 3.28 -0.94 -12.89
C GLU A 56 3.30 -2.39 -13.40
N ARG A 57 4.01 -3.29 -12.70
CA ARG A 57 4.16 -4.69 -13.10
C ARG A 57 2.84 -5.45 -13.04
N ALA A 58 1.95 -5.11 -12.12
CA ALA A 58 0.60 -5.65 -12.05
C ALA A 58 -0.26 -5.17 -13.23
N ALA A 59 -0.19 -3.87 -13.56
CA ALA A 59 -0.92 -3.31 -14.70
C ALA A 59 -0.47 -3.92 -16.03
N ILE A 60 0.85 -4.05 -16.26
CA ILE A 60 1.38 -4.71 -17.46
C ILE A 60 0.87 -6.14 -17.59
N ARG A 61 0.88 -6.91 -16.50
CA ARG A 61 0.40 -8.30 -16.51
C ARG A 61 -1.11 -8.43 -16.74
N GLU A 62 -1.89 -7.52 -16.20
CA GLU A 62 -3.34 -7.48 -16.40
C GLU A 62 -3.67 -7.16 -17.87
N PHE A 63 -3.15 -6.05 -18.39
CA PHE A 63 -3.58 -5.51 -19.69
C PHE A 63 -2.81 -6.08 -20.87
N GLU A 64 -1.49 -6.24 -20.76
CA GLU A 64 -0.66 -6.79 -21.84
C GLU A 64 -0.49 -8.31 -21.70
N GLY A 65 -0.42 -8.82 -20.47
CA GLY A 65 -0.31 -10.25 -20.20
C GLY A 65 -1.63 -11.02 -20.25
N GLY A 66 -2.78 -10.32 -20.31
CA GLY A 66 -4.11 -10.93 -20.34
C GLY A 66 -4.47 -11.71 -19.08
N MET A 67 -3.79 -11.46 -17.96
CA MET A 67 -4.07 -12.12 -16.69
C MET A 67 -5.29 -11.51 -16.00
N SER A 68 -5.93 -12.27 -15.11
CA SER A 68 -6.88 -11.68 -14.17
C SER A 68 -6.14 -10.72 -13.24
N ARG A 69 -6.82 -9.68 -12.73
CA ARG A 69 -6.21 -8.74 -11.77
C ARG A 69 -5.56 -9.45 -10.58
N ALA A 70 -6.21 -10.48 -10.03
CA ALA A 70 -5.68 -11.22 -8.89
C ALA A 70 -4.39 -11.99 -9.23
N ASP A 71 -4.32 -12.63 -10.40
CA ASP A 71 -3.13 -13.34 -10.85
C ASP A 71 -2.00 -12.38 -11.21
N ALA A 72 -2.35 -11.24 -11.82
CA ALA A 72 -1.41 -10.17 -12.16
C ALA A 72 -0.74 -9.58 -10.92
N GLU A 73 -1.53 -9.27 -9.88
CA GLU A 73 -1.01 -8.80 -8.58
C GLU A 73 -0.12 -9.86 -7.92
N ALA A 74 -0.55 -11.12 -7.87
CA ALA A 74 0.27 -12.17 -7.27
C ALA A 74 1.62 -12.36 -7.97
N ALA A 75 1.63 -12.34 -9.30
CA ALA A 75 2.84 -12.48 -10.10
C ALA A 75 3.73 -11.23 -10.05
N ALA A 76 3.15 -10.02 -10.01
CA ALA A 76 3.89 -8.79 -9.81
C ALA A 76 4.53 -8.73 -8.43
N TYR A 77 3.80 -9.11 -7.38
CA TYR A 77 4.32 -9.17 -6.01
C TYR A 77 5.49 -10.15 -5.90
N ALA A 78 5.36 -11.35 -6.46
CA ALA A 78 6.47 -12.32 -6.48
C ALA A 78 7.71 -11.73 -7.17
N GLU A 79 7.52 -11.03 -8.29
CA GLU A 79 8.63 -10.43 -9.01
C GLU A 79 9.36 -9.34 -8.21
N VAL A 80 8.64 -8.37 -7.66
CA VAL A 80 9.27 -7.24 -6.95
C VAL A 80 9.85 -7.62 -5.60
N MET A 81 9.41 -8.73 -5.00
CA MET A 81 9.95 -9.22 -3.72
C MET A 81 11.16 -10.13 -3.90
N ASP A 82 11.40 -10.66 -5.09
CA ASP A 82 12.55 -11.50 -5.44
C ASP A 82 13.71 -10.72 -6.10
N ALA A 83 13.52 -9.42 -6.34
CA ALA A 83 14.49 -8.51 -6.98
C ALA A 83 15.50 -7.90 -5.97
#